data_AF-A0A928X482-F1
#
_entry.id   AF-A0A928X482-F1
#
_cell.length_a   1.000
_cell.length_b   1.000
_cell.length_c   1.000
_cell.angle_alpha   90.00
_cell.angle_beta   90.00
_cell.angle_gamma   90.00
#
_symmetry.space_group_name_H-M   'P 1'
#
loop_
_entity.id
_entity.type
_entity.pdbx_description
1 polymer ?
#
loop_
_entity_poly.entity_id
_entity_poly.type
_entity_poly.pdbx_seq_one_letter_code
_entity_poly.pdbx_strand_id
1 'polypeptide(L)'
;MNFEQEFGAYFGDRFQYLYLKDVMIKKREGICIITFLYPSNLPDIKDEEKQEIVEWFKSVLGLEKIELRVKFMKAYIEERLILKTIANFFEKKYKLITSYLKNESFKIKITPIDVLIDIEVSPRQTQFFAEHKISAELAKVLKENYLVEFVVNVKENVYIDDEVDIENVEMKTAYRLPQRYKVEIIKDVIGKDIVPKPEFMSFITSPKTNVIVAGYIKKIERKDFVMKKGKRAGEQKAFFTFVLADGKGKLECLYFCPKRNEAVMEALEECMYVVVHGDVRLNQLNKLCLYVDKIALATEIGIEEEEQQEEKGFEGRAVEVEKLTALEQDTMFGRETKYNNKIMGKSIVVFDVETTGLDPSIEQIIELGAVKIEDGNIVEKFSTFVKPTKKIPFEVVMLTGITDEMVEDAPPIEFVIKEFYEFSKGCILSGHNITDFDIKFVRNAGENYGLNFDNEIIDTLKEARTKLKITRFNLGTVVKTLGLTLEGAHRAWNDAFATAQVLLKLNEIGR
;
A
#
# COMPACT_ATOMS: atom_id res chain seq x y z
N MET A 1 22.70 44.37 -3.87
CA MET A 1 23.32 44.28 -2.54
C MET A 1 23.48 42.80 -2.23
N ASN A 2 24.71 42.33 -2.05
CA ASN A 2 24.92 40.96 -1.56
C ASN A 2 24.86 41.02 -0.04
N PHE A 3 23.70 40.68 0.52
CA PHE A 3 23.42 40.82 1.95
C PHE A 3 24.51 40.17 2.81
N GLU A 4 24.92 38.95 2.50
CA GLU A 4 25.90 38.20 3.31
C GLU A 4 27.27 38.87 3.34
N GLN A 5 27.72 39.44 2.21
CA GLN A 5 29.02 40.11 2.12
C GLN A 5 29.05 41.45 2.86
N GLU A 6 28.00 42.26 2.71
CA GLU A 6 27.92 43.60 3.33
C GLU A 6 27.56 43.52 4.83
N PHE A 7 26.69 42.58 5.21
CA PHE A 7 26.32 42.33 6.61
C PHE A 7 27.49 41.76 7.40
N GLY A 8 28.22 40.78 6.83
CA GLY A 8 29.41 40.20 7.43
C GLY A 8 30.57 41.20 7.58
N ALA A 9 30.74 42.11 6.61
CA ALA A 9 31.79 43.15 6.70
C ALA A 9 31.55 44.17 7.82
N TYR A 10 30.29 44.44 8.18
CA TYR A 10 29.94 45.41 9.21
C TYR A 10 29.88 44.80 10.61
N PHE A 11 29.26 43.63 10.75
CA PHE A 11 29.03 42.99 12.05
C PHE A 11 30.07 41.92 12.42
N GLY A 12 30.95 41.53 11.50
CA GLY A 12 31.91 40.45 11.71
C GLY A 12 31.22 39.13 12.07
N ASP A 13 31.76 38.42 13.06
CA ASP A 13 31.24 37.11 13.48
C ASP A 13 30.02 37.22 14.42
N ARG A 14 29.66 38.42 14.90
CA ARG A 14 28.66 38.64 15.96
C ARG A 14 27.27 38.11 15.63
N PHE A 15 26.88 38.13 14.36
CA PHE A 15 25.55 37.73 13.90
C PHE A 15 25.58 36.70 12.76
N GLN A 16 26.66 35.93 12.64
CA GLN A 16 26.80 34.90 11.59
C GLN A 16 25.73 33.80 11.65
N TYR A 17 25.10 33.62 12.81
CA TYR A 17 24.00 32.68 13.01
C TYR A 17 22.63 33.23 12.55
N LEU A 18 22.55 34.48 12.10
CA LEU A 18 21.32 35.07 11.56
C LEU A 18 21.18 34.76 10.08
N TYR A 19 20.11 34.04 9.74
CA TYR A 19 19.77 33.71 8.36
C TYR A 19 18.63 34.59 7.85
N LEU A 20 18.83 35.31 6.75
CA LEU A 20 17.78 36.11 6.13
C LEU A 20 16.75 35.18 5.46
N LYS A 21 15.54 35.11 6.03
CA LYS A 21 14.47 34.24 5.55
C LYS A 21 13.68 34.87 4.41
N ASP A 22 13.21 36.09 4.61
CA ASP A 22 12.33 36.78 3.66
C ASP A 22 12.35 38.30 3.87
N VAL A 23 12.09 39.04 2.79
CA VAL A 23 11.93 40.49 2.76
C VAL A 23 10.61 40.83 2.07
N MET A 24 9.62 41.23 2.86
CA MET A 24 8.27 41.56 2.39
C MET A 24 8.06 43.07 2.34
N ILE A 25 7.73 43.61 1.16
CA ILE A 25 7.49 45.03 0.95
C ILE A 25 6.01 45.28 0.70
N LYS A 26 5.34 45.95 1.64
CA LYS A 26 3.95 46.40 1.49
C LYS A 26 3.89 47.83 0.97
N LYS A 27 3.95 47.97 -0.35
CA LYS A 27 4.01 49.29 -1.04
C LYS A 27 2.88 50.26 -0.68
N ARG A 28 1.65 49.78 -0.41
CA ARG A 28 0.50 50.63 -0.06
C ARG A 28 0.54 51.15 1.38
N GLU A 29 1.15 50.38 2.28
CA GLU A 29 1.26 50.71 3.72
C GLU A 29 2.58 51.43 4.03
N GLY A 30 3.53 51.46 3.08
CA GLY A 30 4.85 52.04 3.28
C GLY A 30 5.69 51.25 4.29
N ILE A 31 5.49 49.93 4.40
CA ILE A 31 6.17 49.06 5.37
C ILE A 31 7.07 48.04 4.67
N CYS A 32 8.30 47.88 5.15
CA CYS A 32 9.21 46.81 4.79
C CYS A 32 9.42 45.89 5.99
N ILE A 33 9.16 44.59 5.83
CA ILE A 33 9.34 43.58 6.88
C ILE A 33 10.48 42.65 6.49
N ILE A 34 11.55 42.65 7.28
CA ILE A 34 12.69 41.74 7.13
C ILE A 34 12.57 40.66 8.20
N THR A 35 12.63 39.40 7.81
CA THR A 35 12.54 38.27 8.75
C THR A 35 13.84 37.50 8.79
N PHE A 36 14.42 37.39 9.98
CA PHE A 36 15.57 36.55 10.28
C PHE A 36 15.18 35.28 11.01
N LEU A 37 15.85 34.19 10.66
CA LEU A 37 15.85 32.93 11.41
C LEU A 37 17.15 32.83 12.20
N TYR A 38 17.06 32.32 13.43
CA TYR A 38 18.24 32.01 14.23
C TYR A 38 18.03 30.76 15.10
N PRO A 39 19.09 30.02 15.44
CA PRO A 39 18.98 28.78 16.21
C PRO A 39 18.24 28.96 17.55
N SER A 40 17.30 28.06 17.85
CA SER A 40 16.48 28.08 19.07
C SER A 40 17.27 27.86 20.37
N ASN A 41 18.44 27.23 20.28
CA ASN A 41 19.36 26.96 21.38
C ASN A 41 20.20 28.18 21.79
N LEU A 42 20.15 29.28 21.05
CA LEU A 42 20.76 30.55 21.44
C LEU A 42 19.80 31.38 22.31
N PRO A 43 20.35 32.18 23.25
CA PRO A 43 19.55 33.15 23.98
C PRO A 43 18.87 34.12 23.03
N ASP A 44 17.74 34.68 23.47
CA ASP A 44 17.06 35.71 22.69
C ASP A 44 18.00 36.90 22.45
N ILE A 45 18.03 37.39 21.21
CA ILE A 45 18.82 38.56 20.84
C ILE A 45 18.36 39.74 21.69
N LYS A 46 19.30 40.47 22.31
CA LYS A 46 18.97 41.60 23.18
C LYS A 46 18.33 42.72 22.37
N ASP A 47 17.47 43.52 23.00
CA ASP A 47 16.78 44.59 22.29
C ASP A 47 17.73 45.68 21.76
N GLU A 48 18.85 45.90 22.43
CA GLU A 48 19.95 46.75 21.98
C GLU A 48 20.57 46.25 20.66
N GLU A 49 20.83 44.95 20.56
CA GLU A 49 21.38 44.29 19.36
C GLU A 49 20.38 44.28 18.20
N LYS A 50 19.08 44.10 18.51
CA LYS A 50 18.02 44.23 17.50
C LYS A 50 17.95 45.65 16.93
N GLN A 51 18.09 46.67 17.78
CA GLN A 51 18.10 48.06 17.34
C GLN A 51 19.32 48.38 16.46
N GLU A 52 20.50 47.87 16.82
CA GLU A 52 21.73 48.01 16.03
C GLU A 52 21.56 47.45 14.59
N ILE A 53 20.95 46.27 14.45
CA ILE A 53 20.66 45.65 13.14
C ILE A 53 19.64 46.49 12.35
N VAL A 54 18.60 47.02 13.01
CA VAL A 54 17.59 47.86 12.37
C VAL A 54 18.18 49.18 11.87
N GLU A 55 19.07 49.81 12.63
CA GLU A 55 19.74 51.06 12.26
C GLU A 55 20.68 50.88 11.07
N TRP A 56 21.44 49.79 11.04
CA TRP A 56 22.27 49.45 9.90
C TRP A 56 21.44 49.28 8.62
N PHE A 57 20.32 48.55 8.67
CA PHE A 57 19.45 48.42 7.50
C PHE A 57 18.86 49.75 7.04
N LYS A 58 18.55 50.66 7.96
CA LYS A 58 18.09 52.02 7.62
C LYS A 58 19.18 52.82 6.92
N SER A 59 20.43 52.74 7.37
CA SER A 59 21.54 53.47 6.76
C SER A 59 21.90 52.92 5.38
N VAL A 60 21.90 51.60 5.21
CA VAL A 60 22.31 50.95 3.95
C VAL A 60 21.22 51.04 2.88
N LEU A 61 19.95 50.89 3.25
CA LEU A 61 18.85 50.89 2.28
C LEU A 61 18.28 52.29 1.99
N GLY A 62 18.72 53.34 2.70
CA GLY A 62 18.29 54.72 2.46
C GLY A 62 16.78 54.93 2.60
N LEU A 63 16.13 54.16 3.48
CA LEU A 63 14.67 54.10 3.61
C LEU A 63 14.13 55.19 4.56
N GLU A 64 14.22 56.45 4.16
CA GLU A 64 13.73 57.58 4.99
C GLU A 64 12.20 57.69 5.05
N LYS A 65 11.49 57.10 4.06
CA LYS A 65 10.03 57.22 3.90
C LYS A 65 9.24 55.91 4.09
N ILE A 66 9.92 54.83 4.48
CA ILE A 66 9.33 53.49 4.63
C ILE A 66 9.61 52.99 6.05
N GLU A 67 8.56 52.55 6.74
CA GLU A 67 8.68 51.94 8.07
C GLU A 67 9.33 50.57 7.96
N LEU A 68 10.53 50.42 8.56
CA LEU A 68 11.25 49.15 8.58
C LEU A 68 10.91 48.36 9.86
N ARG A 69 10.46 47.12 9.69
CA ARG A 69 10.22 46.15 10.78
C ARG A 69 11.12 44.94 10.60
N VAL A 70 12.00 44.68 11.56
CA VAL A 70 12.84 43.48 11.56
C VAL A 70 12.27 42.48 12.58
N LYS A 71 12.01 41.26 12.11
CA LYS A 71 11.50 40.14 12.92
C LYS A 71 12.59 39.10 13.08
N PHE A 72 12.72 38.56 14.29
CA PHE A 72 13.64 37.46 14.59
C PHE A 72 12.82 36.25 15.04
N MET A 73 12.98 35.13 14.34
CA MET A 73 12.26 33.89 14.60
C MET A 73 13.24 32.78 14.96
N LYS A 74 12.94 32.03 16.03
CA LYS A 74 13.73 30.86 16.40
C LYS A 74 13.46 29.69 15.43
N ALA A 75 14.53 29.11 14.91
CA ALA A 75 14.51 27.85 14.18
C ALA A 75 14.62 26.70 15.19
N TYR A 76 13.53 25.96 15.37
CA TYR A 76 13.49 24.78 16.24
C TYR A 76 14.09 23.60 15.48
N ILE A 77 15.18 23.06 16.02
CA ILE A 77 15.84 21.86 15.50
C ILE A 77 15.59 20.77 16.51
N GLU A 78 14.78 19.80 16.12
CA GLU A 78 14.48 18.63 16.93
C GLU A 78 15.26 17.43 16.42
N GLU A 79 15.82 16.66 17.34
CA GLU A 79 16.53 15.41 17.07
C GLU A 79 15.69 14.45 16.22
N ARG A 80 14.37 14.36 16.49
CA ARG A 80 13.43 13.54 15.72
C ARG A 80 13.35 13.93 14.25
N LEU A 81 13.41 15.23 13.94
CA LEU A 81 13.40 15.71 12.56
C LEU A 81 14.71 15.37 11.85
N ILE A 82 15.84 15.51 12.54
CA ILE A 82 17.16 15.14 12.01
C ILE A 82 17.20 13.63 11.71
N LEU A 83 16.77 12.78 12.65
CA LEU A 83 16.69 11.33 12.47
C LEU A 83 15.81 10.95 11.26
N LYS A 84 14.66 11.63 11.09
CA LYS A 84 13.79 11.41 9.94
C LYS A 84 14.46 11.77 8.61
N THR A 85 15.25 12.83 8.57
CA THR A 85 16.00 13.24 7.37
C THR A 85 17.15 12.27 7.07
N ILE A 86 17.85 11.80 8.10
CA ILE A 86 18.88 10.75 7.99
C ILE A 86 18.26 9.44 7.45
N ALA A 87 17.15 8.98 8.03
CA ALA A 87 16.45 7.79 7.60
C ALA A 87 16.03 7.88 6.12
N ASN A 88 15.42 9.01 5.71
CA ASN A 88 15.05 9.26 4.32
C ASN A 88 16.25 9.26 3.36
N PHE A 89 17.42 9.75 3.80
CA PHE A 89 18.64 9.74 3.00
C PHE A 89 19.10 8.30 2.72
N PHE A 90 19.20 7.47 3.76
CA PHE A 90 19.60 6.06 3.61
C PHE A 90 18.56 5.25 2.82
N GLU A 91 17.26 5.41 3.09
CA GLU A 91 16.20 4.73 2.34
C GLU A 91 16.20 5.05 0.83
N LYS A 92 16.59 6.26 0.45
CA LYS A 92 16.60 6.67 -0.96
C LYS A 92 17.87 6.26 -1.69
N LYS A 93 19.04 6.43 -1.08
CA LYS A 93 20.34 6.27 -1.75
C LYS A 93 21.08 4.99 -1.38
N TYR A 94 20.86 4.45 -0.19
CA TYR A 94 21.65 3.36 0.37
C TYR A 94 20.78 2.29 1.06
N LYS A 95 19.73 1.84 0.35
CA LYS A 95 18.73 0.87 0.85
C LYS A 95 19.32 -0.39 1.49
N LEU A 96 20.45 -0.86 0.96
CA LEU A 96 21.10 -2.09 1.41
C LEU A 96 21.65 -2.00 2.84
N ILE A 97 22.02 -0.80 3.31
CA ILE A 97 22.53 -0.60 4.68
C ILE A 97 21.46 -0.08 5.64
N THR A 98 20.31 0.39 5.13
CA THR A 98 19.20 0.90 5.95
C THR A 98 18.70 -0.11 6.98
N SER A 99 18.66 -1.40 6.62
CA SER A 99 18.22 -2.48 7.53
C SER A 99 19.13 -2.67 8.74
N TYR A 100 20.38 -2.24 8.66
CA TYR A 100 21.37 -2.38 9.73
C TYR A 100 21.49 -1.12 10.61
N LEU A 101 20.94 0.00 10.14
CA LEU A 101 21.01 1.28 10.84
C LEU A 101 19.72 1.49 11.63
N LYS A 102 19.77 1.21 12.93
CA LYS A 102 18.66 1.48 13.86
C LYS A 102 18.79 2.90 14.41
N ASN A 103 17.73 3.44 15.01
CA ASN A 103 17.80 4.75 15.67
C ASN A 103 18.93 4.81 16.72
N GLU A 104 19.21 3.70 17.40
CA GLU A 104 20.29 3.54 18.37
C GLU A 104 21.70 3.66 17.77
N SER A 105 21.84 3.42 16.47
CA SER A 105 23.10 3.58 15.72
C SER A 105 23.51 5.05 15.58
N PHE A 106 22.62 6.01 15.86
CA PHE A 106 22.86 7.44 15.70
C PHE A 106 22.89 8.14 17.06
N LYS A 107 24.03 8.73 17.41
CA LYS A 107 24.17 9.61 18.58
C LYS A 107 24.25 11.05 18.09
N ILE A 108 23.16 11.79 18.29
CA ILE A 108 23.06 13.20 17.87
C ILE A 108 23.29 14.09 19.08
N LYS A 109 24.26 15.01 18.97
CA LYS A 109 24.52 16.03 19.97
C LYS A 109 24.36 17.41 19.34
N ILE A 110 23.31 18.10 19.74
CA ILE A 110 23.05 19.48 19.30
C ILE A 110 23.88 20.42 20.17
N THR A 111 24.82 21.15 19.57
CA THR A 111 25.59 22.19 20.25
C THR A 111 25.08 23.58 19.85
N PRO A 112 25.50 24.66 20.54
CA PRO A 112 25.12 26.03 20.18
C PRO A 112 25.54 26.49 18.77
N ILE A 113 26.51 25.81 18.15
CA ILE A 113 27.15 26.27 16.90
C ILE A 113 26.96 25.24 15.77
N ASP A 114 26.94 23.95 16.11
CA ASP A 114 26.86 22.84 15.17
C ASP A 114 26.03 21.68 15.71
N VAL A 115 25.72 20.72 14.83
CA VAL A 115 25.13 19.43 15.22
C VAL A 115 26.15 18.34 14.92
N LEU A 116 26.56 17.64 15.97
CA LEU A 116 27.45 16.48 15.88
C LEU A 116 26.61 15.21 15.76
N ILE A 117 26.91 14.38 14.76
CA ILE A 117 26.26 13.10 14.53
C ILE A 117 27.33 12.02 14.51
N ASP A 118 27.32 11.16 15.53
CA ASP A 118 28.17 9.97 15.56
C ASP A 118 27.33 8.76 15.11
N ILE A 119 27.80 8.07 14.08
CA ILE A 119 27.18 6.86 13.53
C ILE A 119 28.03 5.67 13.96
N GLU A 120 27.45 4.76 14.75
CA GLU A 120 28.12 3.53 15.18
C GLU A 120 27.75 2.37 14.24
N VAL A 121 28.76 1.78 13.59
CA VAL A 121 28.59 0.76 12.55
C VAL A 121 29.64 -0.33 12.69
N SER A 122 29.40 -1.49 12.07
CA SER A 122 30.34 -2.61 12.08
C SER A 122 31.63 -2.30 11.29
N PRO A 123 32.70 -3.11 11.46
CA PRO A 123 33.95 -2.92 10.71
C PRO A 123 33.76 -2.98 9.18
N ARG A 124 32.90 -3.88 8.68
CA ARG A 124 32.60 -4.00 7.24
C ARG A 124 31.83 -2.78 6.72
N GLN A 125 30.87 -2.28 7.51
CA GLN A 125 30.10 -1.09 7.17
C GLN A 125 30.96 0.18 7.20
N THR A 126 31.91 0.27 8.13
CA THR A 126 32.86 1.40 8.20
C THR A 126 33.64 1.57 6.90
N GLN A 127 34.10 0.47 6.31
CA GLN A 127 34.78 0.48 5.01
C GLN A 127 33.85 0.96 3.88
N PHE A 128 32.60 0.49 3.86
CA PHE A 128 31.60 0.92 2.87
C PHE A 128 31.29 2.43 2.95
N PHE A 129 31.17 2.97 4.17
CA PHE A 129 30.96 4.40 4.40
C PHE A 129 32.12 5.26 3.89
N ALA A 130 33.36 4.78 4.07
CA ALA A 130 34.55 5.46 3.59
C ALA A 130 34.66 5.44 2.06
N GLU A 131 34.44 4.29 1.42
CA GLU A 131 34.49 4.13 -0.04
C GLU A 131 33.49 5.04 -0.76
N HIS A 132 32.27 5.16 -0.22
CA HIS A 132 31.19 5.93 -0.83
C HIS A 132 31.08 7.37 -0.30
N LYS A 133 32.00 7.81 0.58
CA LYS A 133 32.02 9.16 1.19
C LYS A 133 30.68 9.58 1.81
N ILE A 134 29.98 8.63 2.41
CA ILE A 134 28.60 8.80 2.87
C ILE A 134 28.47 9.93 3.90
N SER A 135 29.43 10.08 4.81
CA SER A 135 29.43 11.12 5.85
C SER A 135 29.41 12.53 5.27
N ALA A 136 30.19 12.79 4.22
CA ALA A 136 30.26 14.09 3.57
C ALA A 136 28.97 14.40 2.80
N GLU A 137 28.38 13.39 2.18
CA GLU A 137 27.12 13.53 1.44
C GLU A 137 25.93 13.76 2.37
N LEU A 138 25.88 13.02 3.50
CA LEU A 138 24.85 13.20 4.52
C LEU A 138 24.93 14.59 5.15
N ALA A 139 26.13 15.08 5.49
CA ALA A 139 26.33 16.43 6.01
C ALA A 139 25.82 17.50 5.04
N LYS A 140 26.06 17.33 3.74
CA LYS A 140 25.55 18.24 2.69
C LYS A 140 24.02 18.26 2.63
N VAL A 141 23.38 17.09 2.63
CA VAL A 141 21.91 16.99 2.60
C VAL A 141 21.30 17.61 3.85
N LEU A 142 21.91 17.42 5.02
CA LEU A 142 21.44 18.04 6.26
C LEU A 142 21.56 19.56 6.21
N LYS A 143 22.67 20.10 5.70
CA LYS A 143 22.87 21.54 5.49
C LYS A 143 21.87 22.17 4.50
N GLU A 144 21.39 21.41 3.52
CA GLU A 144 20.34 21.87 2.59
C GLU A 144 18.95 21.94 3.26
N ASN A 145 18.72 21.18 4.32
CA ASN A 145 17.42 21.09 5.01
C ASN A 145 17.36 21.89 6.32
N TYR A 146 18.52 22.23 6.90
CA TYR A 146 18.64 22.90 8.19
C TYR A 146 19.70 23.99 8.15
N LEU A 147 19.43 25.11 8.82
CA LEU A 147 20.27 26.30 8.83
C LEU A 147 21.40 26.21 9.88
N VAL A 148 22.10 25.08 9.95
CA VAL A 148 23.20 24.81 10.91
C VAL A 148 24.27 23.94 10.24
N GLU A 149 25.52 24.03 10.71
CA GLU A 149 26.60 23.13 10.27
C GLU A 149 26.46 21.74 10.91
N PHE A 150 26.67 20.69 10.11
CA PHE A 150 26.61 19.30 10.57
C PHE A 150 27.99 18.65 10.45
N VAL A 151 28.42 18.00 11.52
CA VAL A 151 29.62 17.17 11.54
C VAL A 151 29.20 15.72 11.71
N VAL A 152 29.46 14.90 10.69
CA VAL A 152 29.08 13.49 10.67
C VAL A 152 30.35 12.64 10.85
N ASN A 153 30.44 11.93 11.97
CA ASN A 153 31.52 11.01 12.28
C ASN A 153 31.01 9.57 12.19
N VAL A 154 31.87 8.66 11.73
CA VAL A 154 31.59 7.22 11.70
C VAL A 154 32.54 6.55 12.67
N LYS A 155 31.98 5.78 13.61
CA LYS A 155 32.72 5.05 14.65
C LYS A 155 32.51 3.56 14.46
N GLU A 156 33.62 2.84 14.42
CA GLU A 156 33.61 1.38 14.37
C GLU A 156 33.19 0.82 15.73
N ASN A 157 32.23 -0.11 15.73
CA ASN A 157 31.81 -0.85 16.91
C ASN A 157 31.87 -2.36 16.63
N VAL A 158 32.86 -3.01 17.25
CA VAL A 158 33.19 -4.43 17.05
C VAL A 158 32.17 -5.38 17.69
N TYR A 159 31.22 -4.87 18.47
CA TYR A 159 30.13 -5.64 19.08
C TYR A 159 28.86 -5.68 18.23
N ILE A 160 28.84 -4.98 17.08
CA ILE A 160 27.73 -5.04 16.12
C ILE A 160 27.98 -6.22 15.20
N ASP A 161 27.13 -7.25 15.30
CA ASP A 161 27.17 -8.41 14.43
C ASP A 161 26.67 -8.04 13.01
N ASP A 162 27.34 -8.55 11.98
CA ASP A 162 27.00 -8.35 10.57
C ASP A 162 25.99 -9.40 10.07
N GLU A 163 25.63 -10.38 10.89
CA GLU A 163 24.61 -11.37 10.53
C GLU A 163 23.21 -10.76 10.54
N VAL A 164 22.55 -10.85 9.39
CA VAL A 164 21.13 -10.53 9.26
C VAL A 164 20.37 -11.64 9.96
N ASP A 165 19.72 -11.30 11.05
CA ASP A 165 18.68 -12.14 11.64
C ASP A 165 17.47 -12.12 10.70
N ILE A 166 17.47 -13.04 9.71
CA ILE A 166 16.45 -13.13 8.64
C ILE A 166 15.04 -13.31 9.24
N GLU A 167 14.95 -13.81 10.48
CA GLU A 167 13.69 -13.99 11.21
C GLU A 167 13.01 -12.66 11.59
N ASN A 168 13.75 -11.54 11.65
CA ASN A 168 13.23 -10.23 12.10
C ASN A 168 13.29 -9.13 11.04
N VAL A 169 13.50 -9.46 9.76
CA VAL A 169 13.32 -8.49 8.68
C VAL A 169 11.81 -8.28 8.46
N GLU A 170 11.23 -7.34 9.20
CA GLU A 170 9.98 -6.71 8.78
C GLU A 170 10.24 -6.06 7.42
N MET A 171 9.73 -6.68 6.36
CA MET A 171 9.51 -5.97 5.11
C MET A 171 8.48 -4.88 5.38
N LYS A 172 8.93 -3.68 5.77
CA LYS A 172 8.13 -2.47 5.65
C LYS A 172 8.05 -2.10 4.17
N THR A 173 7.33 -2.90 3.40
CA THR A 173 6.53 -2.31 2.31
C THR A 173 5.51 -1.43 3.02
N ALA A 174 5.80 -0.14 3.13
CA ALA A 174 4.81 0.83 3.59
C ALA A 174 3.70 0.96 2.54
N TYR A 175 2.89 -0.09 2.41
CA TYR A 175 1.56 -0.04 1.83
C TYR A 175 0.75 0.84 2.77
N ARG A 176 0.65 2.13 2.46
CA ARG A 176 -0.40 2.94 3.06
C ARG A 176 -1.72 2.38 2.52
N LEU A 177 -2.44 1.68 3.39
CA LEU A 177 -3.80 1.23 3.10
C LEU A 177 -4.59 2.43 2.58
N PRO A 178 -5.32 2.29 1.45
CA PRO A 178 -6.14 3.37 0.94
C PRO A 178 -7.15 3.73 2.01
N GLN A 179 -7.09 4.97 2.50
CA GLN A 179 -8.07 5.45 3.46
C GLN A 179 -9.44 5.48 2.77
N ARG A 180 -10.39 4.75 3.35
CA ARG A 180 -11.77 4.66 2.89
C ARG A 180 -12.69 5.37 3.88
N TYR A 181 -13.82 5.85 3.38
CA TYR A 181 -14.84 6.50 4.19
C TYR A 181 -16.23 6.00 3.79
N LYS A 182 -17.22 6.15 4.67
CA LYS A 182 -18.60 5.73 4.41
C LYS A 182 -19.35 6.82 3.64
N VAL A 183 -20.19 6.39 2.72
CA VAL A 183 -21.14 7.23 1.98
C VAL A 183 -22.51 6.57 2.01
N GLU A 184 -23.61 7.31 1.85
CA GLU A 184 -24.94 6.70 1.74
C GLU A 184 -25.34 6.67 0.28
N ILE A 185 -25.68 5.50 -0.25
CA ILE A 185 -26.22 5.42 -1.61
C ILE A 185 -27.70 5.81 -1.57
N ILE A 186 -28.03 6.90 -2.26
CA ILE A 186 -29.40 7.38 -2.42
C ILE A 186 -30.11 6.56 -3.49
N LYS A 187 -29.43 6.38 -4.63
CA LYS A 187 -30.03 5.77 -5.81
C LYS A 187 -28.97 5.23 -6.77
N ASP A 188 -29.11 3.97 -7.17
CA ASP A 188 -28.34 3.41 -8.26
C ASP A 188 -28.69 4.09 -9.60
N VAL A 189 -27.65 4.55 -10.32
CA VAL A 189 -27.78 5.24 -11.61
C VAL A 189 -27.44 4.27 -12.75
N ILE A 190 -26.27 3.65 -12.67
CA ILE A 190 -25.75 2.66 -13.62
C ILE A 190 -25.29 1.45 -12.82
N GLY A 191 -25.82 0.28 -13.16
CA GLY A 191 -25.54 -0.94 -12.38
C GLY A 191 -26.29 -0.93 -11.05
N LYS A 192 -25.92 -1.85 -10.16
CA LYS A 192 -26.44 -1.99 -8.80
C LYS A 192 -25.34 -2.49 -7.87
N ASP A 193 -25.61 -2.44 -6.58
CA ASP A 193 -24.79 -3.08 -5.54
C ASP A 193 -23.36 -2.52 -5.53
N ILE A 194 -23.24 -1.19 -5.51
CA ILE A 194 -21.95 -0.53 -5.27
C ILE A 194 -21.69 -0.56 -3.77
N VAL A 195 -20.51 -1.03 -3.35
CA VAL A 195 -20.12 -0.99 -1.94
C VAL A 195 -19.89 0.48 -1.53
N PRO A 196 -20.59 1.00 -0.51
CA PRO A 196 -20.53 2.41 -0.13
C PRO A 196 -19.29 2.76 0.71
N LYS A 197 -18.11 2.28 0.30
CA LYS A 197 -16.80 2.52 0.96
C LYS A 197 -15.74 3.00 -0.04
N PRO A 198 -15.91 4.19 -0.64
CA PRO A 198 -14.93 4.77 -1.56
C PRO A 198 -13.55 5.00 -0.92
N GLU A 199 -12.50 4.88 -1.72
CA GLU A 199 -11.16 5.36 -1.37
C GLU A 199 -10.97 6.83 -1.77
N PHE A 200 -10.10 7.56 -1.05
CA PHE A 200 -9.72 8.91 -1.46
C PHE A 200 -8.93 8.90 -2.76
N MET A 201 -9.27 9.79 -3.70
CA MET A 201 -8.64 9.88 -5.02
C MET A 201 -7.14 10.20 -4.95
N SER A 202 -6.70 10.86 -3.87
CA SER A 202 -5.28 11.16 -3.63
C SER A 202 -4.39 9.92 -3.44
N PHE A 203 -4.98 8.76 -3.13
CA PHE A 203 -4.25 7.49 -2.97
C PHE A 203 -4.14 6.68 -4.26
N ILE A 204 -4.82 7.11 -5.34
CA ILE A 204 -4.77 6.44 -6.64
C ILE A 204 -3.56 6.98 -7.42
N THR A 205 -2.39 6.39 -7.19
CA THR A 205 -1.12 6.81 -7.80
C THR A 205 -0.65 5.91 -8.94
N SER A 206 -1.33 4.79 -9.18
CA SER A 206 -0.99 3.81 -10.22
C SER A 206 -2.26 3.16 -10.78
N PRO A 207 -2.19 2.47 -11.94
CA PRO A 207 -3.29 1.67 -12.44
C PRO A 207 -3.77 0.66 -11.40
N LYS A 208 -5.08 0.51 -11.29
CA LYS A 208 -5.73 -0.31 -10.27
C LYS A 208 -7.09 -0.75 -10.79
N THR A 209 -7.43 -2.01 -10.58
CA THR A 209 -8.74 -2.56 -10.97
C THR A 209 -9.73 -2.47 -9.82
N ASN A 210 -11.02 -2.49 -10.11
CA ASN A 210 -12.09 -2.57 -9.10
C ASN A 210 -12.06 -1.43 -8.06
N VAL A 211 -11.81 -0.22 -8.54
CA VAL A 211 -11.70 1.01 -7.75
C VAL A 211 -13.08 1.59 -7.49
N ILE A 212 -13.35 1.96 -6.24
CA ILE A 212 -14.55 2.67 -5.82
C ILE A 212 -14.11 4.04 -5.31
N VAL A 213 -14.60 5.10 -5.93
CA VAL A 213 -14.33 6.49 -5.52
C VAL A 213 -15.65 7.24 -5.42
N ALA A 214 -15.70 8.26 -4.56
CA ALA A 214 -16.85 9.14 -4.48
C ALA A 214 -16.41 10.60 -4.51
N GLY A 215 -17.24 11.46 -5.06
CA GLY A 215 -16.94 12.88 -5.14
C GLY A 215 -17.94 13.65 -6.00
N TYR A 216 -17.71 14.95 -6.08
CA TYR A 216 -18.50 15.86 -6.90
C TYR A 216 -18.08 15.80 -8.36
N ILE A 217 -19.07 15.75 -9.26
CA ILE A 217 -18.86 15.92 -10.69
C ILE A 217 -18.49 17.39 -10.97
N LYS A 218 -17.33 17.66 -11.57
CA LYS A 218 -16.86 19.03 -11.86
C LYS A 218 -16.98 19.46 -13.31
N LYS A 219 -17.05 18.51 -14.24
CA LYS A 219 -17.17 18.77 -15.68
C LYS A 219 -17.60 17.47 -16.33
N ILE A 220 -18.77 17.42 -16.97
CA ILE A 220 -19.26 16.24 -17.70
C ILE A 220 -19.45 16.59 -19.18
N GLU A 221 -18.90 15.77 -20.07
CA GLU A 221 -18.98 15.97 -21.52
C GLU A 221 -19.44 14.68 -22.19
N ARG A 222 -20.46 14.79 -23.05
CA ARG A 222 -20.86 13.73 -23.98
C ARG A 222 -20.03 13.85 -25.26
N LYS A 223 -19.52 12.73 -25.75
CA LYS A 223 -18.83 12.61 -27.04
C LYS A 223 -19.35 11.41 -27.80
N ASP A 224 -19.51 11.55 -29.11
CA ASP A 224 -19.91 10.46 -29.98
C ASP A 224 -18.72 9.96 -30.79
N PHE A 225 -18.68 8.65 -31.03
CA PHE A 225 -17.67 8.02 -31.87
C PHE A 225 -18.29 6.96 -32.76
N VAL A 226 -17.66 6.72 -33.90
CA VAL A 226 -18.03 5.65 -34.83
C VAL A 226 -17.08 4.48 -34.63
N MET A 227 -17.63 3.29 -34.39
CA MET A 227 -16.81 2.08 -34.30
C MET A 227 -16.18 1.75 -35.66
N LYS A 228 -14.83 1.73 -35.72
CA LYS A 228 -14.09 1.46 -36.96
C LYS A 228 -13.87 -0.04 -37.27
N LYS A 229 -13.99 -0.92 -36.27
CA LYS A 229 -13.70 -2.37 -36.40
C LYS A 229 -14.66 -3.21 -35.53
N GLY A 230 -14.94 -4.45 -35.94
CA GLY A 230 -15.78 -5.42 -35.22
C GLY A 230 -17.18 -5.64 -35.82
N LYS A 231 -17.99 -6.54 -35.23
CA LYS A 231 -19.35 -6.90 -35.70
C LYS A 231 -20.34 -5.71 -35.80
N ARG A 232 -20.01 -4.60 -35.16
CA ARG A 232 -20.81 -3.36 -35.08
C ARG A 232 -20.10 -2.16 -35.71
N ALA A 233 -19.20 -2.40 -36.67
CA ALA A 233 -18.51 -1.34 -37.38
C ALA A 233 -19.51 -0.45 -38.12
N GLY A 234 -19.34 0.88 -38.00
CA GLY A 234 -20.27 1.88 -38.55
C GLY A 234 -21.36 2.35 -37.58
N GLU A 235 -21.57 1.68 -36.44
CA GLU A 235 -22.49 2.18 -35.41
C GLU A 235 -21.90 3.42 -34.71
N GLN A 236 -22.73 4.46 -34.57
CA GLN A 236 -22.48 5.59 -33.67
C GLN A 236 -22.76 5.16 -32.23
N LYS A 237 -21.80 5.41 -31.35
CA LYS A 237 -21.90 5.20 -29.90
C LYS A 237 -21.50 6.44 -29.14
N ALA A 238 -22.12 6.65 -27.99
CA ALA A 238 -21.78 7.72 -27.08
C ALA A 238 -20.81 7.24 -25.99
N PHE A 239 -19.95 8.13 -25.53
CA PHE A 239 -19.21 7.99 -24.28
C PHE A 239 -19.24 9.32 -23.53
N PHE A 240 -19.15 9.23 -22.21
CA PHE A 240 -19.13 10.38 -21.33
C PHE A 240 -17.76 10.48 -20.67
N THR A 241 -17.20 11.68 -20.63
CA THR A 241 -15.99 11.99 -19.87
C THR A 241 -16.33 12.98 -18.78
N PHE A 242 -15.95 12.67 -17.54
CA PHE A 242 -16.17 13.59 -16.44
C PHE A 242 -15.05 13.59 -15.41
N VAL A 243 -14.93 14.66 -14.62
CA VAL A 243 -13.94 14.76 -13.53
C VAL A 243 -14.65 14.66 -12.19
N LEU A 244 -14.22 13.72 -11.35
CA LEU A 244 -14.65 13.64 -9.96
C LEU A 244 -13.64 14.36 -9.06
N ALA A 245 -14.14 14.99 -8.00
CA ALA A 245 -13.34 15.63 -6.97
C ALA A 245 -13.92 15.36 -5.58
N ASP A 246 -13.11 14.80 -4.69
CA ASP A 246 -13.47 14.47 -3.29
C ASP A 246 -12.93 15.52 -2.28
N GLY A 247 -12.41 16.64 -2.77
CA GLY A 247 -11.76 17.68 -1.96
C GLY A 247 -10.28 17.42 -1.66
N LYS A 248 -9.81 16.16 -1.68
CA LYS A 248 -8.40 15.77 -1.46
C LYS A 248 -7.65 15.44 -2.76
N GLY A 249 -8.38 15.07 -3.81
CA GLY A 249 -7.86 14.67 -5.11
C GLY A 249 -8.88 14.87 -6.23
N LYS A 250 -8.45 14.53 -7.45
CA LYS A 250 -9.29 14.55 -8.65
C LYS A 250 -8.97 13.36 -9.53
N LEU A 251 -9.98 12.80 -10.19
CA LEU A 251 -9.79 11.68 -11.10
C LEU A 251 -10.62 11.87 -12.37
N GLU A 252 -9.99 11.70 -13.53
CA GLU A 252 -10.67 11.70 -14.83
C GLU A 252 -11.40 10.36 -15.01
N CYS A 253 -12.68 10.42 -15.32
CA CYS A 253 -13.57 9.27 -15.48
C CYS A 253 -14.07 9.18 -16.92
N LEU A 254 -14.16 7.97 -17.45
CA LEU A 254 -14.65 7.67 -18.79
C LEU A 254 -15.68 6.54 -18.72
N TYR A 255 -16.87 6.80 -19.23
CA TYR A 255 -17.96 5.83 -19.30
C TYR A 255 -18.37 5.57 -20.75
N PHE A 256 -18.24 4.33 -21.22
CA PHE A 256 -18.77 3.92 -22.53
C PHE A 256 -20.27 3.64 -22.40
N CYS A 257 -21.10 4.56 -22.89
CA CYS A 257 -22.53 4.56 -22.63
C CYS A 257 -23.32 3.72 -23.64
N PRO A 258 -24.01 2.64 -23.23
CA PRO A 258 -25.01 1.99 -24.07
C PRO A 258 -26.23 2.90 -24.26
N LYS A 259 -26.95 2.78 -25.39
CA LYS A 259 -28.17 3.57 -25.68
C LYS A 259 -29.19 3.62 -24.55
N ARG A 260 -29.38 2.50 -23.84
CA ARG A 260 -30.32 2.40 -22.70
C ARG A 260 -29.96 3.32 -21.51
N ASN A 261 -28.71 3.75 -21.41
CA ASN A 261 -28.19 4.52 -20.28
C ASN A 261 -27.95 5.99 -20.65
N GLU A 262 -28.16 6.40 -21.91
CA GLU A 262 -27.90 7.77 -22.37
C GLU A 262 -28.74 8.79 -21.61
N ALA A 263 -30.05 8.58 -21.51
CA ALA A 263 -30.96 9.47 -20.80
C ALA A 263 -30.60 9.63 -19.30
N VAL A 264 -30.04 8.58 -18.70
CA VAL A 264 -29.65 8.59 -17.28
C VAL A 264 -28.32 9.34 -17.10
N MET A 265 -27.36 9.15 -18.00
CA MET A 265 -26.09 9.88 -17.99
C MET A 265 -26.27 11.37 -18.30
N GLU A 266 -27.21 11.72 -19.18
CA GLU A 266 -27.55 13.12 -19.48
C GLU A 266 -28.24 13.84 -18.31
N ALA A 267 -28.85 13.09 -17.39
CA ALA A 267 -29.45 13.65 -16.17
C ALA A 267 -28.42 13.92 -15.05
N LEU A 268 -27.15 13.50 -15.21
CA LEU A 268 -26.10 13.82 -14.26
C LEU A 268 -25.57 15.23 -14.50
N GLU A 269 -25.63 16.07 -13.48
CA GLU A 269 -25.20 17.47 -13.54
C GLU A 269 -23.92 17.71 -12.74
N GLU A 270 -23.26 18.83 -13.02
CA GLU A 270 -22.15 19.30 -12.19
C GLU A 270 -22.62 19.52 -10.74
N CYS A 271 -21.71 19.30 -9.79
CA CYS A 271 -21.95 19.36 -8.35
C CYS A 271 -22.85 18.25 -7.78
N MET A 272 -23.32 17.30 -8.58
CA MET A 272 -23.87 16.05 -8.02
C MET A 272 -22.77 15.23 -7.38
N TYR A 273 -23.05 14.68 -6.19
CA TYR A 273 -22.16 13.77 -5.49
C TYR A 273 -22.49 12.32 -5.88
N VAL A 274 -21.50 11.61 -6.41
CA VAL A 274 -21.68 10.26 -6.93
C VAL A 274 -20.62 9.33 -6.40
N VAL A 275 -20.99 8.05 -6.25
CA VAL A 275 -20.05 6.94 -6.07
C VAL A 275 -19.90 6.26 -7.41
N VAL A 276 -18.66 6.01 -7.79
CA VAL A 276 -18.29 5.44 -9.07
C VAL A 276 -17.40 4.24 -8.85
N HIS A 277 -17.71 3.18 -9.56
CA HIS A 277 -16.97 1.92 -9.55
C HIS A 277 -16.42 1.64 -10.95
N GLY A 278 -15.17 1.17 -11.04
CA GLY A 278 -14.55 0.81 -12.31
C GLY A 278 -13.04 0.57 -12.21
N ASP A 279 -12.35 0.57 -13.35
CA ASP A 279 -10.91 0.29 -13.44
C ASP A 279 -10.10 1.54 -13.77
N VAL A 280 -9.08 1.84 -12.97
CA VAL A 280 -8.11 2.90 -13.27
C VAL A 280 -7.02 2.37 -14.20
N ARG A 281 -6.90 2.99 -15.38
CA ARG A 281 -5.88 2.65 -16.39
C ARG A 281 -5.19 3.92 -16.87
N LEU A 282 -4.01 3.77 -17.46
CA LEU A 282 -3.34 4.88 -18.14
C LEU A 282 -4.03 5.14 -19.47
N ASN A 283 -4.37 6.40 -19.73
CA ASN A 283 -4.83 6.83 -21.04
C ASN A 283 -3.64 7.01 -22.01
N GLN A 284 -3.92 7.39 -23.26
CA GLN A 284 -2.89 7.59 -24.30
C GLN A 284 -1.84 8.67 -23.96
N LEU A 285 -2.10 9.50 -22.96
CA LEU A 285 -1.21 10.56 -22.48
C LEU A 285 -0.52 10.20 -21.16
N ASN A 286 -0.51 8.92 -20.77
CA ASN A 286 0.03 8.42 -19.50
C ASN A 286 -0.59 9.09 -18.26
N LYS A 287 -1.86 9.52 -18.34
CA LYS A 287 -2.63 9.99 -17.18
C LYS A 287 -3.56 8.90 -16.68
N LEU A 288 -3.74 8.81 -15.37
CA LEU A 288 -4.68 7.88 -14.75
C LEU A 288 -6.11 8.29 -15.07
N CYS A 289 -6.88 7.35 -15.59
CA CYS A 289 -8.29 7.52 -15.95
C CYS A 289 -9.10 6.31 -15.46
N LEU A 290 -10.19 6.58 -14.76
CA LEU A 290 -11.14 5.59 -14.29
C LEU A 290 -12.12 5.23 -15.41
N TYR A 291 -12.06 3.99 -15.88
CA TYR A 291 -13.02 3.39 -16.80
C TYR A 291 -14.19 2.88 -15.99
N VAL A 292 -15.32 3.56 -16.11
CA VAL A 292 -16.47 3.40 -15.23
C VAL A 292 -17.32 2.21 -15.65
N ASP A 293 -17.72 1.40 -14.68
CA ASP A 293 -18.65 0.29 -14.84
C ASP A 293 -20.01 0.57 -14.17
N LYS A 294 -20.00 1.10 -12.94
CA LYS A 294 -21.20 1.43 -12.17
C LYS A 294 -21.15 2.85 -11.60
N ILE A 295 -22.31 3.48 -11.45
CA ILE A 295 -22.49 4.82 -10.88
C ILE A 295 -23.72 4.80 -9.97
N ALA A 296 -23.62 5.42 -8.79
CA ALA A 296 -24.76 5.68 -7.93
C ALA A 296 -24.72 7.11 -7.39
N LEU A 297 -25.90 7.71 -7.19
CA LEU A 297 -26.03 8.96 -6.45
C LEU A 297 -25.84 8.67 -4.97
N ALA A 298 -25.06 9.50 -4.30
CA ALA A 298 -24.81 9.35 -2.88
C ALA A 298 -24.86 10.69 -2.14
N THR A 299 -25.06 10.63 -0.84
CA THR A 299 -24.83 11.76 0.05
C THR A 299 -23.37 11.76 0.52
N GLU A 300 -22.82 12.96 0.63
CA GLU A 300 -21.65 13.18 1.48
C GLU A 300 -22.14 13.01 2.93
N ILE A 301 -21.92 11.83 3.51
CA ILE A 301 -21.92 11.71 4.96
C ILE A 301 -20.68 12.48 5.42
N GLY A 302 -20.82 13.30 6.47
CA GLY A 302 -19.66 13.97 7.05
C GLY A 302 -18.54 12.95 7.24
N ILE A 303 -17.30 13.38 7.01
CA ILE A 303 -16.15 12.66 7.54
C ILE A 303 -16.32 12.75 9.05
N GLU A 304 -17.14 11.88 9.64
CA GLU A 304 -16.84 11.36 10.95
C GLU A 304 -15.42 10.87 10.76
N GLU A 305 -14.47 11.65 11.26
CA GLU A 305 -13.30 11.06 11.86
C GLU A 305 -13.91 9.96 12.72
N GLU A 306 -13.97 8.73 12.20
CA GLU A 306 -14.00 7.59 13.09
C GLU A 306 -12.81 7.91 13.98
N GLU A 307 -13.13 8.29 15.22
CA GLU A 307 -12.16 8.52 16.26
C GLU A 307 -11.18 7.38 16.10
N GLN A 308 -9.89 7.69 16.27
CA GLN A 308 -8.93 6.67 16.61
C GLN A 308 -9.42 6.02 17.92
N GLN A 309 -10.44 5.16 17.86
CA GLN A 309 -10.37 3.93 18.58
C GLN A 309 -9.05 3.38 18.09
N GLU A 310 -8.07 3.41 18.99
CA GLU A 310 -7.01 2.43 19.00
C GLU A 310 -7.70 1.07 18.89
N GLU A 311 -8.06 0.68 17.66
CA GLU A 311 -8.16 -0.72 17.31
C GLU A 311 -6.80 -1.23 17.73
N LYS A 312 -6.80 -2.02 18.81
CA LYS A 312 -5.62 -2.79 19.18
C LYS A 312 -5.16 -3.44 17.90
N GLY A 313 -4.08 -2.89 17.33
CA GLY A 313 -3.50 -3.45 16.13
C GLY A 313 -3.28 -4.91 16.43
N PHE A 314 -3.66 -5.77 15.51
CA PHE A 314 -3.09 -7.11 15.52
C PHE A 314 -1.59 -6.88 15.27
N GLU A 315 -0.81 -6.73 16.33
CA GLU A 315 0.65 -6.60 16.29
C GLU A 315 1.20 -7.97 15.93
N GLY A 316 1.37 -8.24 14.64
CA GLY A 316 1.89 -9.50 14.09
C GLY A 316 1.21 -9.92 12.80
N ARG A 317 1.74 -10.96 12.14
CA ARG A 317 0.98 -11.68 11.09
C ARG A 317 -0.24 -12.32 11.75
N ALA A 318 -1.42 -12.10 11.17
CA ALA A 318 -2.66 -12.77 11.58
C ALA A 318 -2.63 -14.28 11.26
N VAL A 319 -1.76 -14.70 10.33
CA VAL A 319 -1.59 -16.08 9.91
C VAL A 319 -0.13 -16.48 9.91
N GLU A 320 0.19 -17.54 10.65
CA GLU A 320 1.49 -18.20 10.58
C GLU A 320 1.60 -18.97 9.26
N VAL A 321 2.62 -18.63 8.46
CA VAL A 321 2.98 -19.37 7.24
C VAL A 321 4.08 -20.35 7.60
N GLU A 322 3.77 -21.64 7.57
CA GLU A 322 4.69 -22.72 7.90
C GLU A 322 5.43 -23.15 6.62
N LYS A 323 6.77 -23.09 6.62
CA LYS A 323 7.59 -23.64 5.53
C LYS A 323 7.66 -25.16 5.68
N LEU A 324 7.30 -25.87 4.63
CA LEU A 324 7.38 -27.32 4.58
C LEU A 324 8.71 -27.72 3.92
N THR A 325 9.52 -28.49 4.63
CA THR A 325 10.72 -29.10 4.04
C THR A 325 10.26 -30.13 3.01
N ALA A 326 10.53 -29.86 1.73
CA ALA A 326 10.40 -30.86 0.70
C ALA A 326 11.33 -32.03 1.05
N LEU A 327 10.79 -33.25 1.14
CA LEU A 327 11.62 -34.45 1.15
C LEU A 327 12.32 -34.51 -0.21
N GLU A 328 13.61 -34.16 -0.26
CA GLU A 328 14.43 -34.34 -1.44
C GLU A 328 14.44 -35.83 -1.80
N GLN A 329 13.64 -36.20 -2.78
CA GLN A 329 13.73 -37.50 -3.41
C GLN A 329 14.84 -37.42 -4.45
N ASP A 330 16.06 -37.65 -3.96
CA ASP A 330 17.30 -37.60 -4.71
C ASP A 330 17.30 -38.68 -5.81
N THR A 331 17.09 -38.31 -7.07
CA THR A 331 17.35 -39.22 -8.20
C THR A 331 18.74 -38.92 -8.74
N MET A 332 19.74 -39.66 -8.24
CA MET A 332 21.15 -39.60 -8.65
C MET A 332 21.41 -39.83 -10.15
N PHE A 333 20.39 -40.17 -10.96
CA PHE A 333 20.51 -40.43 -12.39
C PHE A 333 19.38 -39.77 -13.18
N GLY A 334 19.69 -38.70 -13.92
CA GLY A 334 18.88 -38.20 -15.04
C GLY A 334 17.70 -37.29 -14.67
N ARG A 335 17.77 -36.01 -15.07
CA ARG A 335 16.67 -35.05 -15.04
C ARG A 335 15.61 -35.40 -16.10
N GLU A 336 14.71 -36.32 -15.80
CA GLU A 336 13.35 -36.20 -16.32
C GLU A 336 12.59 -35.33 -15.32
N THR A 337 12.08 -34.16 -15.76
CA THR A 337 11.14 -33.40 -14.92
C THR A 337 10.01 -34.34 -14.54
N LYS A 338 9.45 -34.30 -13.32
CA LYS A 338 8.38 -35.24 -12.88
C LYS A 338 6.98 -34.81 -13.30
N TYR A 339 6.78 -33.51 -13.58
CA TYR A 339 5.49 -32.92 -13.93
C TYR A 339 5.51 -32.15 -15.26
N ASN A 340 4.36 -32.00 -15.92
CA ASN A 340 4.27 -31.27 -17.20
C ASN A 340 4.56 -29.75 -17.03
N ASN A 341 4.64 -29.02 -18.14
CA ASN A 341 4.91 -27.57 -18.16
C ASN A 341 3.79 -26.71 -17.53
N LYS A 342 2.64 -27.29 -17.16
CA LYS A 342 1.62 -26.58 -16.36
C LYS A 342 2.02 -26.46 -14.90
N ILE A 343 2.87 -27.36 -14.41
CA ILE A 343 3.34 -27.39 -13.02
C ILE A 343 4.80 -26.89 -12.91
N MET A 344 5.67 -27.33 -13.83
CA MET A 344 7.08 -26.94 -13.80
C MET A 344 7.27 -25.46 -14.15
N GLY A 345 8.08 -24.73 -13.38
CA GLY A 345 8.34 -23.30 -13.56
C GLY A 345 7.17 -22.39 -13.17
N LYS A 346 6.23 -22.89 -12.35
CA LYS A 346 5.05 -22.16 -11.88
C LYS A 346 4.94 -22.24 -10.35
N SER A 347 4.52 -21.13 -9.76
CA SER A 347 4.05 -21.10 -8.37
C SER A 347 2.53 -21.22 -8.36
N ILE A 348 2.00 -22.22 -7.66
CA ILE A 348 0.56 -22.52 -7.59
C ILE A 348 0.15 -22.51 -6.14
N VAL A 349 -0.88 -21.74 -5.80
CA VAL A 349 -1.51 -21.79 -4.48
C VAL A 349 -2.79 -22.61 -4.60
N VAL A 350 -2.83 -23.74 -3.91
CA VAL A 350 -4.04 -24.56 -3.80
C VAL A 350 -4.71 -24.20 -2.48
N PHE A 351 -5.98 -23.84 -2.52
CA PHE A 351 -6.72 -23.44 -1.33
C PHE A 351 -8.14 -23.99 -1.29
N ASP A 352 -8.71 -23.95 -0.10
CA ASP A 352 -10.06 -24.36 0.24
C ASP A 352 -10.60 -23.42 1.34
N VAL A 353 -11.91 -23.19 1.36
CA VAL A 353 -12.58 -22.37 2.39
C VAL A 353 -13.75 -23.10 3.01
N GLU A 354 -13.87 -22.99 4.34
CA GLU A 354 -15.11 -23.33 5.04
C GLU A 354 -15.91 -22.05 5.30
N THR A 355 -17.23 -22.14 5.19
CA THR A 355 -18.12 -20.97 5.20
C THR A 355 -19.35 -21.21 6.04
N THR A 356 -20.01 -20.14 6.47
CA THR A 356 -21.30 -20.22 7.20
C THR A 356 -22.48 -20.67 6.32
N GLY A 357 -22.26 -20.87 5.03
CA GLY A 357 -23.28 -21.31 4.07
C GLY A 357 -22.82 -21.20 2.61
N LEU A 358 -23.74 -21.31 1.66
CA LEU A 358 -23.38 -21.47 0.24
C LEU A 358 -23.34 -20.20 -0.61
N ASP A 359 -23.97 -19.11 -0.17
CA ASP A 359 -24.10 -17.89 -0.96
C ASP A 359 -23.07 -16.83 -0.51
N PRO A 360 -22.03 -16.53 -1.32
CA PRO A 360 -20.97 -15.61 -0.94
C PRO A 360 -21.44 -14.18 -0.70
N SER A 361 -22.63 -13.78 -1.19
CA SER A 361 -23.16 -12.42 -0.99
C SER A 361 -23.67 -12.17 0.43
N ILE A 362 -24.02 -13.23 1.16
CA ILE A 362 -24.61 -13.16 2.52
C ILE A 362 -23.88 -14.04 3.54
N GLU A 363 -23.10 -15.02 3.08
CA GLU A 363 -22.34 -15.96 3.90
C GLU A 363 -20.88 -15.52 4.08
N GLN A 364 -20.25 -15.99 5.16
CA GLN A 364 -18.92 -15.56 5.58
C GLN A 364 -17.96 -16.75 5.63
N ILE A 365 -16.69 -16.50 5.33
CA ILE A 365 -15.61 -17.47 5.50
C ILE A 365 -15.35 -17.63 7.01
N ILE A 366 -15.18 -18.88 7.46
CA ILE A 366 -14.88 -19.25 8.85
C ILE A 366 -13.55 -20.02 9.00
N GLU A 367 -13.03 -20.60 7.91
CA GLU A 367 -11.68 -21.17 7.84
C GLU A 367 -11.12 -20.94 6.43
N LEU A 368 -9.83 -20.63 6.34
CA LEU A 368 -9.09 -20.58 5.07
C LEU A 368 -7.84 -21.45 5.20
N GLY A 369 -7.74 -22.45 4.33
CA GLY A 369 -6.58 -23.33 4.24
C GLY A 369 -5.97 -23.26 2.85
N ALA A 370 -4.65 -23.18 2.77
CA ALA A 370 -3.92 -23.14 1.51
C ALA A 370 -2.52 -23.75 1.62
N VAL A 371 -2.03 -24.25 0.48
CA VAL A 371 -0.67 -24.70 0.27
C VAL A 371 -0.06 -24.00 -0.94
N LYS A 372 1.24 -23.74 -0.90
CA LYS A 372 1.99 -23.28 -2.06
C LYS A 372 2.79 -24.44 -2.66
N ILE A 373 2.71 -24.57 -3.97
CA ILE A 373 3.49 -25.48 -4.79
C ILE A 373 4.49 -24.66 -5.60
N GLU A 374 5.76 -25.02 -5.55
CA GLU A 374 6.83 -24.48 -6.40
C GLU A 374 7.58 -25.63 -7.06
N ASP A 375 7.67 -25.59 -8.39
CA ASP A 375 8.34 -26.62 -9.21
C ASP A 375 7.90 -28.06 -8.90
N GLY A 376 6.62 -28.23 -8.56
CA GLY A 376 6.01 -29.52 -8.24
C GLY A 376 6.21 -30.00 -6.80
N ASN A 377 6.80 -29.17 -5.94
CA ASN A 377 6.97 -29.44 -4.51
C ASN A 377 6.02 -28.58 -3.69
N ILE A 378 5.39 -29.14 -2.67
CA ILE A 378 4.59 -28.37 -1.70
C ILE A 378 5.58 -27.74 -0.70
N VAL A 379 5.67 -26.41 -0.66
CA VAL A 379 6.74 -25.66 0.04
C VAL A 379 6.25 -24.80 1.21
N GLU A 380 5.00 -24.36 1.19
CA GLU A 380 4.45 -23.51 2.25
C GLU A 380 3.01 -23.90 2.57
N LYS A 381 2.61 -23.66 3.82
CA LYS A 381 1.27 -23.84 4.36
C LYS A 381 0.75 -22.51 4.91
N PHE A 382 -0.51 -22.22 4.61
CA PHE A 382 -1.29 -21.13 5.17
C PHE A 382 -2.57 -21.74 5.74
N SER A 383 -2.87 -21.52 7.02
CA SER A 383 -4.10 -22.04 7.63
C SER A 383 -4.52 -21.14 8.78
N THR A 384 -5.77 -20.71 8.75
CA THR A 384 -6.32 -19.88 9.83
C THR A 384 -7.83 -20.02 9.93
N PHE A 385 -8.36 -19.85 11.14
CA PHE A 385 -9.77 -19.57 11.35
C PHE A 385 -10.07 -18.11 11.05
N VAL A 386 -11.34 -17.82 10.76
CA VAL A 386 -11.82 -16.47 10.50
C VAL A 386 -13.01 -16.22 11.42
N LYS A 387 -12.98 -15.11 12.15
CA LYS A 387 -14.08 -14.72 13.01
C LYS A 387 -15.26 -14.20 12.18
N PRO A 388 -16.41 -14.90 12.13
CA PRO A 388 -17.59 -14.39 11.47
C PRO A 388 -18.28 -13.33 12.33
N THR A 389 -19.05 -12.45 11.69
CA THR A 389 -19.92 -11.47 12.38
C THR A 389 -21.31 -12.03 12.69
N LYS A 390 -21.58 -13.28 12.30
CA LYS A 390 -22.85 -14.00 12.54
C LYS A 390 -22.58 -15.39 13.09
N LYS A 391 -23.56 -15.94 13.82
CA LYS A 391 -23.47 -17.30 14.35
C LYS A 391 -23.36 -18.33 13.24
N ILE A 392 -22.53 -19.34 13.47
CA ILE A 392 -22.39 -20.47 12.54
C ILE A 392 -23.65 -21.35 12.64
N PRO A 393 -24.36 -21.60 11.53
CA PRO A 393 -25.53 -22.47 11.54
C PRO A 393 -25.17 -23.90 12.00
N PHE A 394 -26.09 -24.54 12.74
CA PHE A 394 -25.84 -25.87 13.30
C PHE A 394 -25.49 -26.91 12.24
N GLU A 395 -26.10 -26.81 11.05
CA GLU A 395 -25.82 -27.70 9.92
C GLU A 395 -24.37 -27.57 9.43
N VAL A 396 -23.80 -26.36 9.48
CA VAL A 396 -22.39 -26.12 9.13
C VAL A 396 -21.47 -26.69 10.20
N VAL A 397 -21.78 -26.47 11.49
CA VAL A 397 -21.02 -27.06 12.61
C VAL A 397 -20.98 -28.59 12.50
N MET A 398 -22.11 -29.22 12.13
CA MET A 398 -22.18 -30.66 11.94
C MET A 398 -21.35 -31.17 10.74
N LEU A 399 -21.14 -30.33 9.73
CA LEU A 399 -20.39 -30.67 8.52
C LEU A 399 -18.88 -30.48 8.72
N THR A 400 -18.48 -29.33 9.27
CA THR A 400 -17.07 -28.89 9.36
C THR A 400 -16.44 -29.13 10.73
N GLY A 401 -17.27 -29.32 11.76
CA GLY A 401 -16.84 -29.40 13.15
C GLY A 401 -16.41 -28.05 13.75
N ILE A 402 -16.51 -26.94 13.01
CA ILE A 402 -16.11 -25.61 13.46
C ILE A 402 -17.24 -24.99 14.27
N THR A 403 -17.00 -24.70 15.54
CA THR A 403 -17.99 -24.08 16.44
C THR A 403 -17.75 -22.58 16.60
N ASP A 404 -18.78 -21.84 17.08
CA ASP A 404 -18.65 -20.41 17.38
C ASP A 404 -17.51 -20.13 18.39
N GLU A 405 -17.30 -21.03 19.36
CA GLU A 405 -16.22 -20.91 20.36
C GLU A 405 -14.81 -21.04 19.74
N MET A 406 -14.66 -21.85 18.67
CA MET A 406 -13.36 -22.02 18.00
C MET A 406 -12.92 -20.79 17.22
N VAL A 407 -13.87 -19.98 16.76
CA VAL A 407 -13.63 -18.79 15.93
C VAL A 407 -13.77 -17.48 16.71
N GLU A 408 -14.09 -17.54 18.01
CA GLU A 408 -14.33 -16.37 18.84
C GLU A 408 -13.11 -15.44 18.93
N ASP A 409 -11.91 -16.02 19.05
CA ASP A 409 -10.64 -15.31 19.13
C ASP A 409 -9.88 -15.26 17.80
N ALA A 410 -10.49 -15.77 16.71
CA ALA A 410 -9.86 -15.78 15.40
C ALA A 410 -9.75 -14.36 14.81
N PRO A 411 -8.77 -14.11 13.90
CA PRO A 411 -8.67 -12.83 13.21
C PRO A 411 -9.92 -12.56 12.35
N PRO A 412 -10.36 -11.30 12.22
CA PRO A 412 -11.45 -10.96 11.33
C PRO A 412 -11.01 -11.09 9.86
N ILE A 413 -11.99 -11.31 8.99
CA ILE A 413 -11.77 -11.59 7.55
C ILE A 413 -10.88 -10.54 6.87
N GLU A 414 -10.92 -9.28 7.30
CA GLU A 414 -10.09 -8.21 6.76
C GLU A 414 -8.60 -8.51 6.77
N PHE A 415 -8.07 -9.04 7.88
CA PHE A 415 -6.64 -9.34 7.97
C PHE A 415 -6.31 -10.61 7.21
N VAL A 416 -7.13 -11.66 7.37
CA VAL A 416 -6.94 -12.95 6.71
C VAL A 416 -6.92 -12.81 5.20
N ILE A 417 -7.87 -12.06 4.62
CA ILE A 417 -7.97 -11.91 3.17
C ILE A 417 -6.82 -11.08 2.59
N LYS A 418 -6.30 -10.10 3.34
CA LYS A 418 -5.12 -9.31 2.95
C LYS A 418 -3.86 -10.17 2.94
N GLU A 419 -3.67 -10.99 3.97
CA GLU A 419 -2.52 -11.89 4.04
C GLU A 419 -2.59 -13.00 2.99
N PHE A 420 -3.79 -13.54 2.76
CA PHE A 420 -3.99 -14.52 1.70
C PHE A 420 -3.77 -13.92 0.30
N TYR A 421 -4.15 -12.65 0.09
CA TYR A 421 -3.86 -11.93 -1.15
C TYR A 421 -2.36 -11.84 -1.41
N GLU A 422 -1.56 -11.45 -0.42
CA GLU A 422 -0.10 -11.41 -0.58
C GLU A 422 0.51 -12.82 -0.73
N PHE A 423 -0.01 -13.82 0.00
CA PHE A 423 0.43 -15.22 -0.12
C PHE A 423 0.24 -15.79 -1.54
N SER A 424 -0.84 -15.40 -2.21
CA SER A 424 -1.25 -15.91 -3.54
C SER A 424 -0.89 -15.01 -4.71
N LYS A 425 -0.31 -13.84 -4.46
CA LYS A 425 0.05 -12.85 -5.48
C LYS A 425 1.01 -13.42 -6.51
N GLY A 426 0.67 -13.25 -7.79
CA GLY A 426 1.48 -13.77 -8.90
C GLY A 426 1.48 -15.28 -9.07
N CYS A 427 0.75 -16.02 -8.22
CA CYS A 427 0.58 -17.46 -8.33
C CYS A 427 -0.65 -17.81 -9.18
N ILE A 428 -0.69 -19.05 -9.66
CA ILE A 428 -1.93 -19.66 -10.17
C ILE A 428 -2.74 -20.12 -8.95
N LEU A 429 -4.04 -19.83 -8.92
CA LEU A 429 -4.93 -20.34 -7.89
C LEU A 429 -5.51 -21.69 -8.31
N SER A 430 -5.58 -22.63 -7.38
CA SER A 430 -6.19 -23.93 -7.62
C SER A 430 -6.99 -24.40 -6.42
N GLY A 431 -7.92 -25.31 -6.66
CA GLY A 431 -8.78 -25.91 -5.65
C GLY A 431 -9.67 -26.96 -6.30
N HIS A 432 -10.51 -27.60 -5.50
CA HIS A 432 -11.44 -28.62 -6.00
C HIS A 432 -12.83 -28.03 -6.10
N ASN A 433 -13.37 -27.86 -7.31
CA ASN A 433 -14.60 -27.08 -7.56
C ASN A 433 -14.45 -25.56 -7.28
N ILE A 434 -13.20 -25.08 -7.23
CA ILE A 434 -12.83 -23.69 -6.93
C ILE A 434 -13.57 -22.67 -7.79
N THR A 435 -13.82 -22.96 -9.08
CA THR A 435 -14.45 -21.98 -9.99
C THR A 435 -15.89 -21.66 -9.56
N ASP A 436 -16.58 -22.66 -9.02
CA ASP A 436 -18.00 -22.58 -8.74
C ASP A 436 -18.28 -22.19 -7.27
N PHE A 437 -17.28 -22.26 -6.38
CA PHE A 437 -17.44 -22.03 -4.95
C PHE A 437 -16.37 -21.12 -4.34
N ASP A 438 -15.19 -21.65 -3.99
CA ASP A 438 -14.20 -21.01 -3.10
C ASP A 438 -13.73 -19.64 -3.59
N ILE A 439 -13.44 -19.52 -4.89
CA ILE A 439 -12.96 -18.25 -5.44
C ILE A 439 -14.00 -17.14 -5.35
N LYS A 440 -15.30 -17.48 -5.33
CA LYS A 440 -16.36 -16.48 -5.20
C LYS A 440 -16.38 -15.88 -3.80
N PHE A 441 -16.15 -16.70 -2.77
CA PHE A 441 -16.01 -16.23 -1.40
C PHE A 441 -14.78 -15.35 -1.22
N VAL A 442 -13.62 -15.79 -1.70
CA VAL A 442 -12.38 -15.02 -1.63
C VAL A 442 -12.48 -13.70 -2.40
N ARG A 443 -13.07 -13.72 -3.60
CA ARG A 443 -13.30 -12.48 -4.38
C ARG A 443 -14.28 -11.56 -3.68
N ASN A 444 -15.42 -12.05 -3.20
CA ASN A 444 -16.40 -11.22 -2.49
C ASN A 444 -15.80 -10.62 -1.21
N ALA A 445 -15.06 -11.41 -0.44
CA ALA A 445 -14.34 -10.92 0.72
C ALA A 445 -13.30 -9.85 0.32
N GLY A 446 -12.51 -10.11 -0.72
CA GLY A 446 -11.50 -9.17 -1.23
C GLY A 446 -12.09 -7.87 -1.78
N GLU A 447 -13.26 -7.94 -2.44
CA GLU A 447 -13.98 -6.80 -3.02
C GLU A 447 -14.27 -5.72 -1.96
N ASN A 448 -14.69 -6.14 -0.76
CA ASN A 448 -14.96 -5.24 0.36
C ASN A 448 -13.73 -4.43 0.81
N TYR A 449 -12.53 -4.92 0.49
CA TYR A 449 -11.26 -4.28 0.83
C TYR A 449 -10.50 -3.77 -0.39
N GLY A 450 -11.05 -3.94 -1.61
CA GLY A 450 -10.41 -3.58 -2.89
C GLY A 450 -9.20 -4.44 -3.25
N LEU A 451 -9.21 -5.70 -2.82
CA LEU A 451 -8.26 -6.72 -3.25
C LEU A 451 -8.87 -7.45 -4.44
N ASN A 452 -8.16 -7.49 -5.57
CA ASN A 452 -8.64 -8.17 -6.77
C ASN A 452 -7.86 -9.45 -7.01
N PHE A 453 -8.51 -10.60 -6.81
CA PHE A 453 -7.97 -11.93 -7.12
C PHE A 453 -8.15 -12.23 -8.62
N ASP A 454 -7.25 -11.67 -9.43
CA ASP A 454 -7.19 -11.79 -10.90
C ASP A 454 -6.27 -12.92 -11.38
N ASN A 455 -5.82 -13.77 -10.47
CA ASN A 455 -5.00 -14.94 -10.73
C ASN A 455 -5.61 -15.87 -11.79
N GLU A 456 -4.76 -16.54 -12.57
CA GLU A 456 -5.16 -17.70 -13.36
C GLU A 456 -5.69 -18.81 -12.45
N ILE A 457 -6.72 -19.55 -12.89
CA ILE A 457 -7.39 -20.57 -12.08
C ILE A 457 -7.25 -21.95 -12.74
N ILE A 458 -6.80 -22.93 -11.95
CA ILE A 458 -6.86 -24.36 -12.30
C ILE A 458 -7.85 -25.07 -11.38
N ASP A 459 -8.90 -25.64 -11.96
CA ASP A 459 -9.90 -26.40 -11.20
C ASP A 459 -9.64 -27.90 -11.30
N THR A 460 -9.25 -28.51 -10.17
CA THR A 460 -8.89 -29.94 -10.13
C THR A 460 -10.08 -30.85 -10.41
N LEU A 461 -11.32 -30.41 -10.14
CA LEU A 461 -12.52 -31.18 -10.48
C LEU A 461 -12.66 -31.30 -12.00
N LYS A 462 -12.39 -30.21 -12.73
CA LYS A 462 -12.46 -30.18 -14.20
C LYS A 462 -11.34 -31.01 -14.84
N GLU A 463 -10.12 -30.90 -14.30
CA GLU A 463 -8.98 -31.73 -14.71
C GLU A 463 -9.26 -33.21 -14.46
N ALA A 464 -9.78 -33.57 -13.27
CA ALA A 464 -10.14 -34.95 -12.92
C ALA A 464 -11.21 -35.52 -13.88
N ARG A 465 -12.25 -34.76 -14.21
CA ARG A 465 -13.28 -35.19 -15.18
C ARG A 465 -12.74 -35.49 -16.57
N THR A 466 -11.67 -34.81 -16.96
CA THR A 466 -11.05 -35.00 -18.28
C THR A 466 -10.12 -36.22 -18.29
N LYS A 467 -9.47 -36.52 -17.16
CA LYS A 467 -8.41 -37.54 -17.07
C LYS A 467 -8.84 -38.87 -16.45
N LEU A 468 -9.85 -38.87 -15.58
CA LEU A 468 -10.31 -40.05 -14.85
C LEU A 468 -11.64 -40.57 -15.36
N LYS A 469 -11.78 -41.89 -15.42
CA LYS A 469 -13.02 -42.59 -15.83
C LYS A 469 -13.78 -43.10 -14.61
N ILE A 470 -14.35 -42.19 -13.83
CA ILE A 470 -15.15 -42.48 -12.62
C ILE A 470 -16.53 -41.83 -12.70
N THR A 471 -17.46 -42.30 -11.86
CA THR A 471 -18.88 -41.83 -11.88
C THR A 471 -19.15 -40.68 -10.90
N ARG A 472 -18.35 -40.55 -9.85
CA ARG A 472 -18.43 -39.48 -8.85
C ARG A 472 -17.07 -38.81 -8.73
N PHE A 473 -17.08 -37.48 -8.62
CA PHE A 473 -15.86 -36.68 -8.63
C PHE A 473 -15.74 -35.78 -7.40
N ASN A 474 -16.37 -36.10 -6.27
CA ASN A 474 -16.05 -35.37 -5.03
C ASN A 474 -14.59 -35.66 -4.61
N LEU A 475 -13.99 -34.75 -3.85
CA LEU A 475 -12.56 -34.80 -3.51
C LEU A 475 -12.17 -36.16 -2.94
N GLY A 476 -12.92 -36.68 -1.95
CA GLY A 476 -12.66 -37.99 -1.35
C GLY A 476 -12.68 -39.16 -2.36
N THR A 477 -13.57 -39.16 -3.35
CA THR A 477 -13.58 -40.19 -4.40
C THR A 477 -12.36 -40.06 -5.32
N VAL A 478 -11.98 -38.83 -5.70
CA VAL A 478 -10.82 -38.58 -6.56
C VAL A 478 -9.52 -38.96 -5.87
N VAL A 479 -9.33 -38.55 -4.61
CA VAL A 479 -8.21 -38.92 -3.74
C VAL A 479 -8.06 -40.43 -3.68
N LYS A 480 -9.15 -41.15 -3.33
CA LYS A 480 -9.16 -42.62 -3.27
C LYS A 480 -8.83 -43.26 -4.62
N THR A 481 -9.37 -42.73 -5.71
CA THR A 481 -9.12 -43.24 -7.07
C THR A 481 -7.64 -43.11 -7.46
N LEU A 482 -6.97 -42.05 -7.01
CA LEU A 482 -5.55 -41.79 -7.27
C LEU A 482 -4.61 -42.48 -6.26
N GLY A 483 -5.15 -43.28 -5.33
CA GLY A 483 -4.35 -43.96 -4.31
C GLY A 483 -3.75 -43.02 -3.26
N LEU A 484 -4.33 -41.84 -3.08
CA LEU A 484 -3.93 -40.83 -2.09
C LEU A 484 -4.75 -41.00 -0.79
N THR A 485 -4.30 -40.36 0.28
CA THR A 485 -4.98 -40.30 1.58
C THR A 485 -5.56 -38.92 1.85
N LEU A 486 -6.78 -38.88 2.38
CA LEU A 486 -7.42 -37.68 2.92
C LEU A 486 -7.80 -37.98 4.37
N GLU A 487 -7.04 -37.42 5.30
CA GLU A 487 -7.31 -37.51 6.73
C GLU A 487 -7.91 -36.19 7.22
N GLY A 488 -8.96 -36.26 8.05
CA GLY A 488 -9.64 -35.08 8.59
C GLY A 488 -10.32 -34.23 7.51
N ALA A 489 -11.18 -34.84 6.69
CA ALA A 489 -12.02 -34.14 5.70
C ALA A 489 -12.91 -33.06 6.35
N HIS A 490 -13.24 -32.02 5.58
CA HIS A 490 -13.98 -30.84 6.05
C HIS A 490 -13.17 -29.95 7.00
N ARG A 491 -11.87 -29.89 6.71
CA ARG A 491 -10.93 -28.94 7.31
C ARG A 491 -10.15 -28.33 6.17
N ALA A 492 -10.24 -27.02 6.03
CA ALA A 492 -9.78 -26.31 4.83
C ALA A 492 -8.31 -26.61 4.50
N TRP A 493 -7.44 -26.72 5.52
CA TRP A 493 -6.03 -27.10 5.31
C TRP A 493 -5.86 -28.50 4.72
N ASN A 494 -6.55 -29.50 5.28
CA ASN A 494 -6.41 -30.89 4.87
C ASN A 494 -6.94 -31.08 3.45
N ASP A 495 -8.06 -30.44 3.13
CA ASP A 495 -8.67 -30.48 1.82
C ASP A 495 -7.82 -29.74 0.77
N ALA A 496 -7.20 -28.60 1.12
CA ALA A 496 -6.22 -27.92 0.26
C ALA A 496 -4.98 -28.79 -0.01
N PHE A 497 -4.42 -29.44 1.02
CA PHE A 497 -3.26 -30.31 0.89
C PHE A 497 -3.56 -31.56 0.05
N ALA A 498 -4.69 -32.22 0.28
CA ALA A 498 -5.14 -33.35 -0.53
C ALA A 498 -5.39 -32.93 -1.99
N THR A 499 -5.99 -31.75 -2.20
CA THR A 499 -6.21 -31.19 -3.54
C THR A 499 -4.90 -30.90 -4.27
N ALA A 500 -3.87 -30.43 -3.57
CA ALA A 500 -2.54 -30.25 -4.16
C ALA A 500 -1.92 -31.58 -4.61
N GLN A 501 -2.01 -32.63 -3.78
CA GLN A 501 -1.55 -33.96 -4.18
C GLN A 501 -2.33 -34.50 -5.39
N VAL A 502 -3.64 -34.29 -5.43
CA VAL A 502 -4.49 -34.63 -6.57
C VAL A 502 -4.04 -33.88 -7.82
N LEU A 503 -3.80 -32.56 -7.73
CA LEU A 503 -3.33 -31.75 -8.86
C LEU A 503 -2.00 -32.29 -9.41
N LEU A 504 -1.03 -32.58 -8.54
CA LEU A 504 0.26 -33.14 -8.93
C LEU A 504 0.08 -34.50 -9.61
N LYS A 505 -0.70 -35.42 -9.03
CA LYS A 505 -0.98 -36.75 -9.60
C LYS A 505 -1.70 -36.69 -10.93
N LEU A 506 -2.70 -35.82 -11.09
CA LEU A 506 -3.38 -35.63 -12.36
C LEU A 506 -2.44 -35.09 -13.45
N ASN A 507 -1.37 -34.38 -13.10
CA ASN A 507 -0.39 -33.87 -14.06
C ASN A 507 0.80 -34.83 -14.30
N GLU A 508 0.88 -35.94 -13.56
CA GLU A 508 1.68 -37.13 -13.95
C GLU A 508 0.95 -37.95 -15.03
N ILE A 509 -0.39 -37.99 -14.98
CA ILE A 509 -1.23 -38.75 -15.93
C ILE A 509 -1.32 -37.99 -17.26
N GLY A 510 -0.82 -38.60 -18.34
CA GLY A 510 -0.83 -38.03 -19.69
C GLY A 510 0.48 -37.34 -20.10
N ARG A 511 1.58 -37.66 -19.41
CA ARG A 511 2.93 -37.54 -19.96
C ARG A 511 3.23 -38.66 -20.94
#